data_AF-A0A7Y2FD29-F1
#
_entry.id   AF-A0A7Y2FD29-F1
#
_cell.length_a   1.000
_cell.length_b   1.000
_cell.length_c   1.000
_cell.angle_alpha   90.00
_cell.angle_beta   90.00
_cell.angle_gamma   90.00
#
_symmetry.space_group_name_H-M   'P 1'
#
loop_
_entity.id
_entity.type
_entity.pdbx_description
1 polymer ?
#
loop_
_entity_poly.entity_id
_entity_poly.type
_entity_poly.pdbx_seq_one_letter_code
_entity_poly.pdbx_strand_id
1 'polypeptide(L)'
;MDLIYYYLPALETIRNFLELGGPVLVVIGVLTLFMWALIIERVVYIRGGHRRISAAAQQVWENRADHTSWSAHQIRARLISVVSSQMEQNIALIQTCVALCPLLGLLGTVWGMIEVFEVMAISGSGNPRSMASGVSKSTIPT
;
A
#
# COMPACT_ATOMS: atom_id res chain seq x y z
N MET A 1 -6.15 -36.00 -4.90
CA MET A 1 -7.30 -35.27 -5.49
C MET A 1 -8.10 -34.53 -4.41
N ASP A 2 -7.82 -34.81 -3.13
CA ASP A 2 -8.53 -34.28 -1.96
C ASP A 2 -8.06 -32.90 -1.48
N LEU A 3 -6.80 -32.54 -1.73
CA LEU A 3 -6.26 -31.23 -1.32
C LEU A 3 -6.97 -30.07 -2.03
N ILE A 4 -7.24 -30.22 -3.34
CA ILE A 4 -7.93 -29.21 -4.14
C ILE A 4 -9.39 -29.05 -3.67
N TYR A 5 -10.10 -30.15 -3.39
CA TYR A 5 -11.47 -30.12 -2.87
C TYR A 5 -11.61 -29.45 -1.49
N TYR A 6 -10.56 -29.52 -0.66
CA TYR A 6 -10.54 -28.88 0.66
C TYR A 6 -10.36 -27.35 0.58
N TYR A 7 -9.55 -26.84 -0.36
CA TYR A 7 -9.29 -25.40 -0.51
C TYR A 7 -10.33 -24.66 -1.36
N LEU A 8 -11.01 -25.36 -2.29
CA LEU A 8 -12.06 -24.79 -3.13
C LEU A 8 -13.15 -24.00 -2.37
N PRO A 9 -13.75 -24.51 -1.28
CA PRO A 9 -14.79 -23.76 -0.55
C PRO A 9 -14.24 -22.50 0.15
N ALA A 10 -12.98 -22.52 0.60
CA ALA A 10 -12.36 -21.35 1.22
C ALA A 10 -12.10 -20.24 0.19
N LEU A 11 -11.61 -20.61 -1.01
CA LEU A 11 -11.41 -19.67 -2.11
C LEU A 11 -12.72 -19.08 -2.61
N GLU A 12 -13.77 -19.89 -2.67
CA GLU A 12 -15.12 -19.44 -3.04
C GLU A 12 -15.69 -18.46 -2.02
N THR A 13 -15.47 -18.73 -0.72
CA THR A 13 -15.88 -17.80 0.36
C THR A 13 -15.17 -16.45 0.26
N ILE A 14 -13.86 -16.45 0.03
CA ILE A 14 -13.06 -15.21 -0.14
C ILE A 14 -13.51 -14.45 -1.39
N ARG A 15 -13.74 -15.15 -2.50
CA ARG A 15 -14.22 -14.55 -3.74
C ARG A 15 -15.61 -13.93 -3.55
N ASN A 16 -16.53 -14.64 -2.92
CA ASN A 16 -17.87 -14.14 -2.63
C ASN A 16 -17.79 -12.87 -1.75
N PHE A 17 -16.90 -12.85 -0.76
CA PHE A 17 -16.67 -11.67 0.08
C PHE A 17 -16.10 -10.48 -0.72
N LEU A 18 -15.15 -10.73 -1.62
CA LEU A 18 -14.59 -9.69 -2.50
C LEU A 18 -15.65 -9.13 -3.47
N GLU A 19 -16.51 -10.00 -4.01
CA GLU A 19 -17.62 -9.62 -4.88
C GLU A 19 -18.70 -8.83 -4.12
N LEU A 20 -18.91 -9.11 -2.83
CA LEU A 20 -19.80 -8.35 -1.94
C LEU A 20 -19.33 -6.89 -1.75
N GLY A 21 -18.03 -6.64 -1.62
CA GLY A 21 -17.48 -5.28 -1.49
C GLY A 21 -17.34 -4.51 -2.81
N GLY A 22 -17.68 -5.13 -3.94
CA GLY A 22 -17.62 -4.52 -5.26
C GLY A 22 -16.19 -4.32 -5.79
N PRO A 23 -16.05 -3.69 -6.98
CA PRO A 23 -14.75 -3.51 -7.64
C PRO A 23 -13.76 -2.68 -6.80
N VAL A 24 -14.26 -1.78 -5.96
CA VAL A 24 -13.41 -0.90 -5.13
C VAL A 24 -12.63 -1.70 -4.08
N LEU A 25 -13.24 -2.73 -3.47
CA LEU A 25 -12.57 -3.57 -2.48
C LEU A 25 -11.35 -4.31 -3.07
N VAL A 26 -11.46 -4.76 -4.33
CA VAL A 26 -10.33 -5.39 -5.05
C VAL A 26 -9.20 -4.40 -5.28
N VAL A 27 -9.52 -3.15 -5.66
CA VAL A 27 -8.52 -2.08 -5.83
C VAL A 27 -7.80 -1.79 -4.51
N ILE A 28 -8.53 -1.71 -3.40
CA ILE A 28 -7.94 -1.54 -2.05
C ILE A 28 -7.04 -2.72 -1.70
N GLY A 29 -7.45 -3.95 -2.01
CA GLY A 29 -6.64 -5.15 -1.79
C GLY A 29 -5.32 -5.11 -2.56
N VAL A 30 -5.35 -4.77 -3.85
CA VAL A 30 -4.15 -4.64 -4.69
C VAL A 30 -3.25 -3.52 -4.17
N LEU A 31 -3.81 -2.35 -3.83
CA LEU A 31 -3.06 -1.23 -3.27
C LEU A 31 -2.37 -1.63 -1.95
N THR A 32 -3.09 -2.37 -1.10
CA THR A 32 -2.57 -2.83 0.19
C THR A 32 -1.40 -3.81 0.00
N LEU A 33 -1.53 -4.78 -0.89
CA LEU A 33 -0.43 -5.70 -1.22
C LEU A 33 0.78 -4.96 -1.80
N PHE A 34 0.55 -4.01 -2.70
CA PHE A 34 1.61 -3.18 -3.28
C PHE A 34 2.32 -2.34 -2.20
N MET A 35 1.56 -1.68 -1.32
CA MET A 35 2.09 -0.91 -0.21
C MET A 35 2.93 -1.79 0.74
N TRP A 36 2.45 -2.99 1.09
CA TRP A 36 3.20 -3.93 1.90
C TRP A 36 4.50 -4.39 1.24
N ALA A 37 4.49 -4.63 -0.08
CA ALA A 37 5.71 -4.95 -0.82
C ALA A 37 6.76 -3.83 -0.73
N LEU A 38 6.34 -2.56 -0.87
CA LEU A 38 7.22 -1.39 -0.69
C LEU A 38 7.74 -1.28 0.74
N ILE A 39 6.90 -1.53 1.76
CA ILE A 39 7.31 -1.51 3.16
C ILE A 39 8.35 -2.61 3.43
N ILE A 40 8.15 -3.82 2.92
CA ILE A 40 9.08 -4.93 3.10
C ILE A 40 10.42 -4.64 2.44
N GLU A 41 10.41 -4.17 1.19
CA GLU A 41 11.61 -3.71 0.48
C GLU A 41 12.40 -2.71 1.33
N ARG A 42 11.68 -1.70 1.87
CA ARG A 42 12.27 -0.66 2.70
C ARG A 42 12.85 -1.19 4.02
N VAL A 43 12.16 -2.12 4.70
CA VAL A 43 12.64 -2.72 5.95
C VAL A 43 13.90 -3.56 5.70
N VAL A 44 13.94 -4.30 4.59
CA VAL A 44 15.13 -5.08 4.18
C VAL A 44 16.30 -4.14 3.89
N TYR A 45 16.07 -3.03 3.19
CA TYR A 45 17.08 -2.02 2.93
C TYR A 45 17.64 -1.42 4.24
N ILE A 46 16.79 -1.06 5.20
CA ILE A 46 17.22 -0.47 6.47
C ILE A 46 18.02 -1.47 7.32
N ARG A 47 17.58 -2.74 7.37
CA ARG A 47 18.25 -3.78 8.18
C ARG A 47 19.60 -4.22 7.61
N GLY A 48 19.76 -4.24 6.28
CA GLY A 48 20.97 -4.74 5.63
C GLY A 48 21.69 -3.72 4.75
N GLY A 49 20.98 -3.11 3.80
CA GLY A 49 21.53 -2.25 2.75
C GLY A 49 22.18 -0.96 3.27
N HIS A 50 21.55 -0.30 4.24
CA HIS A 50 22.07 0.94 4.81
C HIS A 50 23.48 0.78 5.40
N ARG A 51 23.74 -0.32 6.12
CA ARG A 51 25.04 -0.56 6.76
C ARG A 51 26.16 -0.69 5.71
N ARG A 52 25.86 -1.28 4.53
CA ARG A 52 26.81 -1.43 3.43
C ARG A 52 27.13 -0.11 2.75
N ILE A 53 26.12 0.71 2.49
CA ILE A 53 26.27 2.01 1.80
C ILE A 53 26.99 3.02 2.71
N SER A 54 26.64 3.06 3.99
CA SER A 54 27.30 3.91 4.98
C SER A 54 28.75 3.48 5.20
N ALA A 55 29.05 2.18 5.22
CA ALA A 55 30.42 1.67 5.27
C ALA A 55 31.22 2.07 4.02
N ALA A 56 30.63 2.00 2.83
CA ALA A 56 31.28 2.43 1.59
C ALA A 56 31.57 3.95 1.58
N ALA A 57 30.62 4.78 2.01
CA ALA A 57 30.81 6.22 2.14
C ALA A 57 31.91 6.55 3.16
N GLN A 58 31.99 5.79 4.25
CA GLN A 58 33.04 5.94 5.25
C GLN A 58 34.41 5.52 4.69
N GLN A 59 34.52 4.41 3.97
CA GLN A 59 35.77 4.01 3.31
C GLN A 59 36.27 5.07 2.32
N VAL A 60 35.37 5.70 1.56
CA VAL A 60 35.73 6.81 0.65
C VAL A 60 36.27 8.02 1.42
N TRP A 61 35.75 8.30 2.61
CA TRP A 61 36.22 9.37 3.48
C TRP A 61 37.57 9.04 4.14
N GLU A 62 37.72 7.83 4.68
CA GLU A 62 38.95 7.38 5.36
C GLU A 62 40.14 7.26 4.41
N ASN A 63 39.93 6.83 3.16
CA ASN A 63 41.01 6.71 2.17
C ASN A 63 41.57 8.05 1.69
N ARG A 64 40.98 9.17 2.10
CA ARG A 64 41.41 10.50 1.67
C ARG A 64 42.47 11.05 2.62
N ALA A 65 43.53 11.66 2.07
CA ALA A 65 44.60 12.25 2.87
C ALA A 65 44.25 13.62 3.49
N ASP A 66 43.29 14.34 2.90
CA ASP A 66 42.86 15.67 3.34
C ASP A 66 41.44 15.63 3.89
N HIS A 67 41.32 15.97 5.18
CA HIS A 67 40.08 16.03 5.93
C HIS A 67 39.73 17.45 6.44
N THR A 68 40.63 18.42 6.30
CA THR A 68 40.49 19.73 6.95
C THR A 68 40.17 20.86 5.98
N SER A 69 40.52 20.71 4.70
CA SER A 69 40.23 21.74 3.70
C SER A 69 38.74 21.98 3.51
N TRP A 70 38.40 23.14 2.96
CA TRP A 70 37.02 23.48 2.62
C TRP A 70 36.41 22.48 1.62
N SER A 71 37.20 22.00 0.65
CA SER A 71 36.75 21.00 -0.32
C SER A 71 36.49 19.64 0.35
N ALA A 72 37.28 19.26 1.37
CA ALA A 72 37.03 18.07 2.16
C ALA A 72 35.66 18.14 2.86
N HIS A 73 35.32 19.27 3.48
CA HIS A 73 34.02 19.47 4.13
C HIS A 73 32.84 19.38 3.16
N GLN A 74 32.95 19.98 1.96
CA GLN A 74 31.91 19.87 0.94
C GLN A 74 31.68 18.43 0.48
N ILE A 75 32.75 17.66 0.35
CA ILE A 75 32.65 16.28 -0.11
C ILE A 75 32.05 15.39 0.98
N ARG A 76 32.38 15.61 2.25
CA ARG A 76 31.69 14.95 3.37
C ARG A 76 30.19 15.26 3.35
N ALA A 77 29.81 16.53 3.16
CA ALA A 77 28.40 16.92 3.08
C ALA A 77 27.68 16.21 1.91
N ARG A 78 28.33 16.12 0.74
CA ARG A 78 27.83 15.34 -0.39
C ARG A 78 27.65 13.86 -0.07
N LEU A 79 28.63 13.22 0.58
CA LEU A 79 28.55 11.81 0.96
C LEU A 79 27.36 11.56 1.90
N ILE A 80 27.18 12.42 2.89
CA ILE A 80 26.03 12.34 3.82
C ILE A 80 24.70 12.51 3.06
N SER A 81 24.62 13.49 2.16
CA SER A 81 23.42 13.74 1.34
C SER A 81 23.07 12.56 0.43
N VAL A 82 24.07 11.91 -0.18
CA VAL A 82 23.85 10.72 -1.01
C VAL A 82 23.33 9.54 -0.17
N VAL A 83 23.86 9.35 1.04
CA VAL A 83 23.39 8.31 1.96
C VAL A 83 21.97 8.60 2.44
N SER A 84 21.65 9.86 2.78
CA SER A 84 20.30 10.25 3.22
C SER A 84 19.28 10.16 2.08
N SER A 85 19.64 10.59 0.87
CA SER A 85 18.76 10.52 -0.31
C SER A 85 18.39 9.08 -0.65
N GLN A 86 19.33 8.14 -0.58
CA GLN A 86 19.02 6.72 -0.74
C GLN A 86 18.14 6.17 0.39
N MET A 87 18.18 6.79 1.57
CA MET A 87 17.26 6.46 2.65
C MET A 87 15.83 6.97 2.46
N GLU A 88 15.64 8.02 1.67
CA GLU A 88 14.33 8.60 1.41
C GLU A 88 13.62 8.00 0.19
N GLN A 89 14.33 7.18 -0.61
CA GLN A 89 13.76 6.48 -1.75
C GLN A 89 12.54 5.64 -1.34
N ASN A 90 11.49 5.72 -2.15
CA ASN A 90 10.19 5.05 -2.01
C ASN A 90 9.34 5.47 -0.80
N ILE A 91 9.87 6.25 0.16
CA ILE A 91 9.11 6.72 1.33
C ILE A 91 7.91 7.59 0.92
N ALA A 92 8.11 8.51 -0.03
CA ALA A 92 7.03 9.34 -0.55
C ALA A 92 5.91 8.54 -1.22
N LEU A 93 6.25 7.43 -1.90
CA LEU A 93 5.26 6.54 -2.51
C LEU A 93 4.46 5.79 -1.46
N ILE A 94 5.12 5.28 -0.40
CA ILE A 94 4.44 4.63 0.72
C ILE A 94 3.48 5.60 1.40
N GLN A 95 3.91 6.84 1.68
CA GLN A 95 3.04 7.87 2.25
C GLN A 95 1.83 8.17 1.37
N THR A 96 2.03 8.23 0.06
CA THR A 96 0.94 8.40 -0.90
C THR A 96 -0.05 7.24 -0.84
N CYS A 97 0.42 5.99 -0.80
CA CYS A 97 -0.44 4.80 -0.67
C CYS A 97 -1.26 4.82 0.63
N VAL A 98 -0.63 5.20 1.75
CA VAL A 98 -1.30 5.33 3.06
C VAL A 98 -2.39 6.39 3.00
N ALA A 99 -2.15 7.53 2.35
CA ALA A 99 -3.15 8.59 2.18
C ALA A 99 -4.29 8.18 1.21
N LEU A 100 -4.01 7.34 0.22
CA LEU A 100 -5.00 6.84 -0.72
C LEU A 100 -5.97 5.81 -0.12
N CYS A 101 -5.52 4.98 0.83
CA CYS A 101 -6.37 3.97 1.48
C CYS A 101 -7.72 4.52 1.98
N PRO A 102 -7.77 5.55 2.85
CA PRO A 102 -9.05 6.08 3.35
C PRO A 102 -9.90 6.74 2.26
N LEU A 103 -9.27 7.32 1.23
CA LEU A 103 -10.00 7.90 0.09
C LEU A 103 -10.68 6.83 -0.75
N LEU A 104 -10.01 5.69 -0.96
CA LEU A 104 -10.60 4.53 -1.66
C LEU A 104 -11.69 3.85 -0.81
N GLY A 105 -11.53 3.77 0.51
CA GLY A 105 -12.59 3.28 1.39
C GLY A 105 -13.85 4.14 1.32
N LEU A 106 -13.68 5.47 1.31
CA LEU A 106 -14.80 6.39 1.09
C LEU A 106 -15.39 6.27 -0.33
N LEU A 107 -14.58 6.03 -1.36
CA LEU A 107 -15.09 5.74 -2.69
C LEU A 107 -15.95 4.46 -2.70
N GLY A 108 -15.57 3.45 -1.91
CA GLY A 108 -16.33 2.20 -1.79
C GLY A 108 -17.70 2.39 -1.15
N THR A 109 -17.83 3.30 -0.18
CA THR A 109 -19.14 3.63 0.41
C THR A 109 -20.04 4.32 -0.60
N VAL A 110 -19.49 5.23 -1.41
CA VAL A 110 -20.22 5.90 -2.49
C VAL A 110 -20.67 4.88 -3.54
N TRP A 111 -19.80 3.93 -3.91
CA TRP A 111 -20.14 2.87 -4.85
C TRP A 111 -21.30 2.00 -4.36
N GLY A 112 -21.26 1.54 -3.11
CA GLY A 112 -22.36 0.74 -2.54
C GLY A 112 -23.68 1.53 -2.46
N MET A 113 -23.62 2.83 -2.19
CA MET A 113 -24.81 3.69 -2.21
C MET A 113 -25.40 3.86 -3.61
N ILE A 114 -24.57 3.92 -4.66
CA ILE A 114 -25.05 3.93 -6.06
C ILE A 114 -25.84 2.65 -6.37
N GLU A 115 -25.33 1.49 -5.94
CA GLU A 115 -26.01 0.19 -6.13
C GLU A 115 -27.38 0.16 -5.42
N VAL A 116 -27.49 0.73 -4.21
CA VAL A 116 -28.77 0.87 -3.49
C VAL A 116 -29.78 1.69 -4.30
N PHE A 117 -29.37 2.82 -4.87
CA PHE A 117 -30.25 3.68 -5.67
C PHE A 117 -30.70 3.01 -6.97
N GLU A 118 -29.80 2.26 -7.63
CA GLU A 118 -30.13 1.49 -8.84
C GLU A 118 -31.19 0.41 -8.57
N VAL A 119 -31.02 -0.34 -7.47
CA VAL A 119 -31.99 -1.36 -7.05
C VAL A 119 -33.37 -0.75 -6.76
N MET A 120 -33.42 0.43 -6.12
CA MET A 120 -34.68 1.14 -5.86
C MET A 120 -35.33 1.65 -7.16
N ALA A 121 -34.55 2.11 -8.13
CA ALA A 121 -35.05 2.57 -9.42
C ALA A 121 -35.69 1.43 -10.23
N ILE A 122 -35.13 0.22 -10.16
CA ILE A 122 -35.60 -0.96 -10.91
C ILE A 122 -36.75 -1.68 -10.18
N SER A 123 -36.66 -1.84 -8.86
CA SER A 123 -37.57 -2.69 -8.07
C SER A 123 -38.74 -1.92 -7.43
N GLY A 124 -38.75 -0.59 -7.54
CA GLY A 124 -39.58 0.29 -6.71
C GLY A 124 -39.15 0.30 -5.25
N SER A 125 -39.73 1.18 -4.42
CA SER A 125 -39.38 1.31 -2.98
C SER A 125 -39.81 0.10 -2.11
N GLY A 126 -40.12 -1.05 -2.71
CA GLY A 126 -40.91 -2.12 -2.10
C GLY A 126 -40.13 -3.30 -1.53
N ASN A 127 -38.82 -3.42 -1.75
CA ASN A 127 -38.02 -4.53 -1.20
C ASN A 127 -36.95 -4.05 -0.19
N PRO A 128 -37.30 -3.93 1.11
CA PRO A 128 -36.38 -3.52 2.17
C PRO A 128 -35.14 -4.40 2.29
N ARG A 129 -35.23 -5.67 1.85
CA ARG A 129 -34.14 -6.64 1.96
C ARG A 129 -33.01 -6.34 0.97
N SER A 130 -33.36 -5.96 -0.26
CA SER A 130 -32.36 -5.57 -1.26
C SER A 130 -31.70 -4.23 -0.91
N MET A 131 -32.46 -3.29 -0.31
CA MET A 131 -31.90 -2.04 0.21
C MET A 131 -30.92 -2.27 1.36
N ALA A 132 -31.28 -3.12 2.33
CA ALA A 132 -30.41 -3.45 3.46
C ALA A 132 -29.10 -4.14 3.00
N SER A 133 -29.18 -4.97 1.95
CA SER A 133 -27.99 -5.59 1.36
C SER A 133 -27.03 -4.56 0.77
N GLY A 134 -27.51 -3.57 0.01
CA GLY A 134 -26.63 -2.55 -0.59
C GLY A 134 -26.00 -1.62 0.46
N VAL A 135 -26.74 -1.26 1.53
CA VAL A 135 -26.16 -0.50 2.65
C VAL A 135 -25.07 -1.29 3.37
N SER A 136 -25.28 -2.60 3.57
CA SER A 136 -24.25 -3.48 4.15
C SER A 136 -23.01 -3.62 3.26
N LYS A 137 -23.15 -3.57 1.93
CA LYS A 137 -22.01 -3.57 1.01
C LYS A 137 -21.18 -2.29 1.13
N SER A 138 -21.83 -1.14 1.31
CA SER A 138 -21.15 0.15 1.47
C SER A 138 -20.21 0.22 2.67
N THR A 139 -20.43 -0.58 3.71
CA THR A 139 -19.61 -0.57 4.93
C THR A 139 -18.41 -1.52 4.91
N ILE A 140 -18.29 -2.38 3.89
CA ILE A 140 -17.19 -3.35 3.79
C ILE A 140 -15.86 -2.71 3.33
N PRO A 141 -15.84 -1.74 2.39
CA PRO A 141 -14.60 -1.14 1.90
C PRO A 141 -13.88 -0.16 2.84
N THR A 142 -14.52 0.27 3.94
CA THR A 142 -13.94 1.22 4.92
C THR A 142 -13.06 0.52 5.94
#